data_AF-A0A7Z7LCC0-F1
#
_entry.id   AF-A0A7Z7LCC0-F1
#
_cell.length_a   1.000
_cell.length_b   1.000
_cell.length_c   1.000
_cell.angle_alpha   90.00
_cell.angle_beta   90.00
_cell.angle_gamma   90.00
#
_symmetry.space_group_name_H-M   'P 1'
#
loop_
_entity.id
_entity.type
_entity.pdbx_description
1 polymer ?
#
loop_
_entity_poly.entity_id
_entity_poly.type
_entity_poly.pdbx_seq_one_letter_code
_entity_poly.pdbx_strand_id
1 'polypeptide(L)' 'MCEGICPDVFKMADDGKAEAILPETEAACAQDAADSCPVQAITVE' A
#
# COMPACT_ATOMS: atom_id res chain seq x y z
N MET A 1 0.81 6.85 -4.20
CA MET A 1 1.76 6.06 -5.04
C MET A 1 1.50 4.57 -4.89
N CYS A 2 1.40 4.06 -3.66
CA CYS A 2 0.97 2.68 -3.38
C CYS A 2 -0.38 2.29 -3.99
N GLU A 3 -1.41 3.15 -3.95
CA GLU A 3 -2.69 2.90 -4.65
C GLU A 3 -2.50 2.75 -6.18
N GLY A 4 -1.53 3.44 -6.78
CA GLY A 4 -1.21 3.26 -8.20
C GLY A 4 -0.46 1.98 -8.51
N ILE A 5 0.21 1.38 -7.51
CA ILE A 5 0.98 0.13 -7.64
C ILE A 5 0.08 -1.08 -7.35
N CYS A 6 -0.75 -0.99 -6.31
CA CYS A 6 -1.57 -2.08 -5.80
C CYS A 6 -2.92 -1.51 -5.31
N PRO A 7 -3.83 -1.10 -6.22
CA PRO A 7 -5.11 -0.45 -5.89
C PRO A 7 -6.07 -1.37 -5.13
N ASP A 8 -5.89 -2.69 -5.26
CA ASP A 8 -6.69 -3.69 -4.54
C ASP A 8 -6.30 -3.83 -3.07
N VAL A 9 -5.16 -3.25 -2.66
CA VAL A 9 -4.60 -3.35 -1.30
C VAL A 9 -4.47 -1.99 -0.62
N PHE A 10 -4.15 -0.93 -1.37
CA PHE A 10 -3.96 0.41 -0.81
C PHE A 10 -4.87 1.43 -1.47
N LYS A 11 -5.36 2.38 -0.67
CA LYS A 11 -6.18 3.50 -1.14
C LYS A 11 -5.78 4.80 -0.44
N MET A 12 -5.85 5.92 -1.14
CA MET A 12 -5.73 7.23 -0.50
C MET A 12 -7.03 7.60 0.24
N ALA A 13 -6.91 7.88 1.53
CA ALA A 13 -7.99 8.39 2.37
C ALA A 13 -8.14 9.92 2.24
N ASP A 14 -9.27 10.45 2.72
CA ASP A 14 -9.62 11.87 2.62
C ASP A 14 -8.70 12.77 3.47
N ASP A 15 -7.95 12.20 4.41
CA ASP A 15 -6.94 12.91 5.21
C ASP A 15 -5.60 13.09 4.46
N GLY A 16 -5.51 12.59 3.22
CA GLY A 16 -4.33 12.65 2.38
C GLY A 16 -3.28 11.59 2.70
N LYS A 17 -3.60 10.58 3.52
CA LYS A 17 -2.72 9.43 3.79
C LYS A 17 -3.19 8.20 3.02
N ALA A 18 -2.25 7.31 2.75
CA ALA A 18 -2.57 6.00 2.21
C ALA A 18 -2.93 5.04 3.35
N GLU A 19 -3.96 4.24 3.14
CA GLU A 19 -4.40 3.18 4.05
C GLU A 19 -4.49 1.85 3.32
N ALA A 20 -4.27 0.75 4.05
CA ALA A 20 -4.53 -0.59 3.54
C ALA A 20 -6.03 -0.88 3.61
N ILE A 21 -6.65 -1.25 2.49
CA ILE A 21 -8.09 -1.60 2.44
C ILE A 21 -8.35 -3.06 2.80
N LEU A 22 -7.30 -3.88 2.85
CA LEU A 22 -7.32 -5.26 3.31
C LEU A 22 -6.30 -5.43 4.44
N PRO A 23 -6.65 -6.18 5.51
CA PRO A 23 -5.71 -6.45 6.60
C PRO A 23 -4.61 -7.45 6.20
N GLU A 24 -4.90 -8.35 5.24
CA GLU A 24 -4.00 -9.38 4.75
C GLU A 24 -4.15 -9.51 3.24
N THR A 25 -3.05 -9.79 2.55
CA THR A 25 -3.03 -10.01 1.09
C THR A 25 -1.84 -10.88 0.70
N GLU A 26 -2.03 -11.72 -0.32
CA GLU A 26 -0.93 -12.44 -0.99
C GLU A 26 -0.50 -11.75 -2.29
N ALA A 27 -1.02 -10.56 -2.56
CA ALA A 27 -0.71 -9.82 -3.77
C ALA A 27 0.77 -9.40 -3.77
N ALA A 28 1.53 -9.88 -4.75
CA ALA A 28 2.95 -9.50 -4.90
C ALA A 28 3.14 -7.98 -5.04
N CYS A 29 2.15 -7.26 -5.57
CA CYS A 29 2.19 -5.79 -5.66
C CYS A 29 2.22 -5.09 -4.29
N ALA A 30 1.87 -5.77 -3.20
CA ALA A 30 1.98 -5.21 -1.86
C ALA A 30 3.45 -4.98 -1.46
N GLN A 31 4.33 -5.93 -1.79
CA GLN A 31 5.77 -5.79 -1.56
C GLN A 31 6.35 -4.67 -2.44
N ASP A 32 5.99 -4.62 -3.73
CA ASP A 32 6.46 -3.57 -4.64
C ASP A 32 6.03 -2.17 -4.16
N ALA A 33 4.82 -2.04 -3.62
CA ALA A 33 4.33 -0.79 -3.05
C ALA A 33 5.10 -0.40 -1.78
N ALA A 34 5.49 -1.38 -0.95
CA ALA A 34 6.31 -1.15 0.23
C ALA A 34 7.73 -0.69 -0.14
N ASP A 35 8.39 -1.37 -1.06
CA ASP A 35 9.74 -1.04 -1.52
C ASP A 35 9.79 0.33 -2.21
N SER A 36 8.71 0.70 -2.90
CA SER A 36 8.58 2.00 -3.56
C SER A 36 8.16 3.13 -2.61
N CYS A 37 7.80 2.84 -1.36
CA CYS A 37 7.27 3.85 -0.45
C CYS A 37 8.41 4.75 0.08
N PRO A 38 8.47 6.05 -0.31
CA PRO A 38 9.59 6.93 0.03
C PRO A 38 9.67 7.23 1.54
N VAL A 39 8.59 7.00 2.26
CA VAL A 39 8.48 7.21 3.71
C VAL A 39 8.43 5.90 4.50
N GLN A 40 8.60 4.76 3.82
CA GLN A 40 8.64 3.42 4.45
C GLN A 40 7.45 3.15 5.39
N ALA A 41 6.26 3.64 5.02
CA ALA A 41 5.05 3.53 5.84
C ALA A 41 4.33 2.18 5.70
N ILE A 42 4.76 1.33 4.77
CA ILE A 42 4.15 0.03 4.48
C ILE A 42 5.10 -1.05 4.97
N THR A 43 4.60 -1.97 5.78
CA THR A 43 5.30 -3.17 6.24
C THR A 43 4.56 -4.38 5.72
N VAL A 44 5.29 -5.34 5.16
CA VAL A 44 4.77 -6.63 4.68
C VAL A 44 5.54 -7.71 5.43
N GLU A 45 4.83 -8.66 6.04
CA GLU A 45 5.38 -9.80 6.81
C GLU A 45 4.84 -11.13 6.29
#